data_AF-A0AA37QRS6-F1
#
_entry.id   AF-A0AA37QRS6-F1
#
_cell.length_a   1.000
_cell.length_b   1.000
_cell.length_c   1.000
_cell.angle_alpha   90.00
_cell.angle_beta   90.00
_cell.angle_gamma   90.00
#
_symmetry.space_group_name_H-M   'P 1'
#
loop_
_entity.id
_entity.type
_entity.pdbx_description
1 polymer ?
#
loop_
_entity_poly.entity_id
_entity_poly.type
_entity_poly.pdbx_seq_one_letter_code
_entity_poly.pdbx_strand_id
1 'polypeptide(L)'
;MLGRIRTAVLWILALLFIVITFNSNEPYLVRLRGTGHAALLIIGLAAPLLLLLSGRWQRGLAGRLLVLTWCLPLLALTSTQFMFGWRKYETFRTAPDVARVLGQHFIVGYTATEDAAALARQGLIAGVYVTHHNVRGRTAAHLRADIARLQGERMSAGLPPLLVSADQEGGSVAHLSPILPNMPALATLADLPAARRTHDAFEMGRSQGQSLAAAGITFNLAPVVDLRPSWTRNRFDFHTLIGRRAISNDPAVVGDIALGYVRGLEASGVRAAVKHFPGLGRVQADTHHFSAQLDTPADVLEQSDWRPFRAVLDNSDAAMMVGHVVVDTIDRERPASHSKAVLDGLIRGRWNYRGVIVTDDLVMGAIYGRDLCKAVVEALNGGADLLLVAYDGTQFHRVFACAKQALAQGRIDLEALRRSEERLRRWMPRDERPLAADASTASMLQPGLHRGGD
;
A
#
# COMPACT_ATOMS: atom_id res chain seq x y z
N MET A 1 32.86 -3.79 40.97
CA MET A 1 31.66 -3.12 40.40
C MET A 1 31.63 -3.15 38.87
N LEU A 2 32.71 -2.76 38.16
CA LEU A 2 32.77 -2.77 36.68
C LEU A 2 32.46 -4.11 36.00
N GLY A 3 32.89 -5.25 36.56
CA GLY A 3 32.62 -6.57 35.96
C GLY A 3 31.16 -6.99 35.95
N ARG A 4 30.38 -6.55 36.96
CA ARG A 4 28.92 -6.78 37.03
C ARG A 4 28.19 -5.90 36.02
N ILE A 5 28.59 -4.63 35.91
CA ILE A 5 28.04 -3.68 34.92
C ILE A 5 28.28 -4.19 33.50
N ARG A 6 29.52 -4.60 33.16
CA ARG A 6 29.84 -5.18 31.84
C ARG A 6 29.00 -6.41 31.51
N THR A 7 28.76 -7.27 32.50
CA THR A 7 27.94 -8.48 32.28
C THR A 7 26.46 -8.13 32.08
N ALA A 8 25.93 -7.17 32.84
CA ALA A 8 24.57 -6.67 32.65
C ALA A 8 24.38 -6.04 31.25
N VAL A 9 25.35 -5.25 30.78
CA VAL A 9 25.34 -4.67 29.43
C VAL A 9 25.32 -5.76 28.36
N LEU A 10 26.12 -6.82 28.50
CA LEU A 10 26.12 -7.95 27.55
C LEU A 10 24.77 -8.66 27.48
N TRP A 11 24.04 -8.77 28.59
CA TRP A 11 22.68 -9.31 28.61
C TRP A 11 21.69 -8.40 27.89
N ILE A 12 21.71 -7.11 28.21
CA ILE A 12 20.81 -6.12 27.58
C ILE A 12 21.05 -6.07 26.07
N LEU A 13 22.31 -6.04 25.65
CA LEU A 13 22.67 -6.05 24.23
C LEU A 13 22.23 -7.34 23.54
N ALA A 14 22.39 -8.51 24.17
CA ALA A 14 21.92 -9.78 23.61
C ALA A 14 20.42 -9.74 23.34
N LEU A 15 19.63 -9.31 24.33
CA LEU A 15 18.17 -9.21 24.21
C LEU A 15 17.76 -8.22 23.12
N LEU A 16 18.40 -7.05 23.06
CA LEU A 16 18.16 -6.07 22.00
C LEU A 16 18.46 -6.65 20.63
N PHE A 17 19.57 -7.39 20.48
CA PHE A 17 19.96 -7.98 19.21
C PHE A 17 19.02 -9.10 18.77
N ILE A 18 18.53 -9.91 19.71
CA ILE A 18 17.47 -10.89 19.48
C ILE A 18 16.23 -10.19 18.91
N VAL A 19 15.76 -9.13 19.57
CA VAL A 19 14.58 -8.38 19.10
C VAL A 19 14.81 -7.82 17.69
N ILE A 20 15.96 -7.20 17.43
CA ILE A 20 16.27 -6.64 16.09
C ILE A 20 16.32 -7.74 15.03
N THR A 21 16.95 -8.89 15.31
CA THR A 21 17.10 -9.97 14.33
C THR A 21 15.77 -10.67 14.03
N PHE A 22 14.93 -10.93 15.04
CA PHE A 22 13.57 -11.45 14.85
C PHE A 22 12.68 -10.51 14.01
N ASN A 23 12.89 -9.20 14.14
CA ASN A 23 12.10 -8.19 13.44
C ASN A 23 12.81 -7.62 12.20
N SER A 24 13.91 -8.24 11.74
CA SER A 24 14.75 -7.70 10.65
C SER A 24 14.02 -7.49 9.32
N ASN A 25 12.95 -8.27 9.09
CA ASN A 25 12.07 -8.15 7.93
C ASN A 25 10.81 -7.32 8.22
N GLU A 26 10.73 -6.60 9.34
CA GLU A 26 9.65 -5.66 9.61
C GLU A 26 9.85 -4.37 8.79
N PRO A 27 8.77 -3.68 8.38
CA PRO A 27 8.84 -2.48 7.56
C PRO A 27 9.63 -1.33 8.20
N TYR A 28 9.52 -1.17 9.53
CA TYR A 28 10.24 -0.15 10.28
C TYR A 28 11.76 -0.31 10.23
N LEU A 29 12.25 -1.52 9.97
CA LEU A 29 13.67 -1.84 9.87
C LEU A 29 14.14 -1.96 8.40
N VAL A 30 13.37 -1.47 7.41
CA VAL A 30 13.77 -1.56 6.00
C VAL A 30 15.16 -0.95 5.74
N ARG A 31 15.53 0.11 6.47
CA ARG A 31 16.85 0.76 6.39
C ARG A 31 18.01 -0.09 6.92
N LEU A 32 17.72 -1.10 7.76
CA LEU A 32 18.69 -2.05 8.28
C LEU A 32 18.90 -3.25 7.36
N ARG A 33 18.11 -3.39 6.28
CA ARG A 33 18.30 -4.49 5.32
C ARG A 33 19.53 -4.25 4.46
N GLY A 34 20.05 -5.32 3.86
CA GLY A 34 21.30 -5.27 3.08
C GLY A 34 22.53 -5.24 4.00
N THR A 35 23.24 -4.11 4.06
CA THR A 35 24.47 -3.98 4.86
C THR A 35 24.23 -4.19 6.35
N GLY A 36 23.07 -3.80 6.87
CA GLY A 36 22.71 -4.07 8.26
C GLY A 36 22.51 -5.56 8.52
N HIS A 37 21.90 -6.34 7.62
CA HIS A 37 21.86 -7.81 7.76
C HIS A 37 23.26 -8.43 7.78
N ALA A 38 24.19 -7.94 6.96
CA ALA A 38 25.58 -8.39 7.00
C ALA A 38 26.23 -8.06 8.36
N ALA A 39 26.01 -6.87 8.90
CA ALA A 39 26.49 -6.51 10.23
C ALA A 39 25.86 -7.36 11.34
N LEU A 40 24.55 -7.64 11.28
CA LEU A 40 23.85 -8.51 12.22
C LEU A 40 24.41 -9.94 12.19
N LEU A 41 24.70 -10.46 10.99
CA LEU A 41 25.33 -11.76 10.80
C LEU A 41 26.72 -11.81 11.42
N ILE A 42 27.56 -10.81 11.13
CA ILE A 42 28.93 -10.72 11.67
C ILE A 42 28.91 -10.68 13.20
N ILE A 43 28.07 -9.82 13.79
CA ILE A 43 27.95 -9.72 15.26
C ILE A 43 27.40 -11.01 15.86
N GLY A 44 26.39 -11.62 15.22
CA GLY A 44 25.80 -12.90 15.66
C GLY A 44 26.78 -14.07 15.64
N LEU A 45 27.82 -14.02 14.81
CA LEU A 45 28.92 -14.99 14.79
C LEU A 45 30.04 -14.63 15.77
N ALA A 46 30.47 -13.37 15.78
CA ALA A 46 31.63 -12.91 16.54
C ALA A 46 31.37 -12.85 18.05
N ALA A 47 30.19 -12.39 18.48
CA ALA A 47 29.88 -12.21 19.90
C ALA A 47 29.90 -13.53 20.70
N PRO A 48 29.22 -14.62 20.30
CA PRO A 48 29.32 -15.89 21.02
C PRO A 48 30.74 -16.47 20.98
N LEU A 49 31.46 -16.32 19.86
CA LEU A 49 32.86 -16.75 19.74
C LEU A 49 33.77 -16.02 20.74
N LEU A 50 33.67 -14.69 20.83
CA LEU A 50 34.44 -13.89 21.78
C LEU A 50 34.10 -14.23 23.24
N LEU A 51 32.83 -14.53 23.53
CA LEU A 51 32.42 -14.98 24.87
C LEU A 51 33.01 -16.36 25.20
N LEU A 52 33.04 -17.29 24.25
CA LEU A 52 33.71 -18.58 24.40
C LEU A 52 35.22 -18.40 24.64
N LEU A 53 35.91 -17.62 23.81
CA LEU A 53 37.34 -17.34 23.91
C LEU A 53 37.73 -16.64 25.22
N SER A 54 36.85 -15.79 25.76
CA SER A 54 37.06 -15.16 27.07
C SER A 54 36.81 -16.07 28.28
N GLY A 55 36.52 -17.36 28.04
CA GLY A 55 36.27 -18.37 29.07
C GLY A 55 34.93 -18.19 29.79
N ARG A 56 33.99 -17.41 29.25
CA ARG A 56 32.69 -17.14 29.91
C ARG A 56 31.87 -18.41 30.14
N TRP A 57 31.96 -19.37 29.23
CA TRP A 57 31.30 -20.67 29.35
C TRP A 57 31.67 -21.43 30.63
N GLN A 58 32.91 -21.27 31.11
CA GLN A 58 33.42 -21.97 32.29
C GLN A 58 33.02 -21.27 33.60
N ARG A 59 32.45 -20.07 33.56
CA ARG A 59 32.07 -19.27 34.74
C ARG A 59 30.69 -19.63 35.30
N GLY A 60 30.37 -20.92 35.35
CA GLY A 60 29.11 -21.45 35.87
C GLY A 60 27.89 -21.20 34.96
N LEU A 61 26.69 -21.45 35.51
CA LEU A 61 25.43 -21.45 34.76
C LEU A 61 25.15 -20.12 34.03
N ALA A 62 25.33 -18.99 34.71
CA ALA A 62 25.07 -17.67 34.13
C ALA A 62 25.98 -17.37 32.93
N GLY A 63 27.22 -17.87 32.94
CA GLY A 63 28.15 -17.73 31.82
C GLY A 63 27.73 -18.55 30.60
N ARG A 64 27.27 -19.78 30.81
CA ARG A 64 26.72 -20.66 29.75
C ARG A 64 25.45 -20.06 29.14
N LEU A 65 24.51 -19.63 29.99
CA LEU A 65 23.26 -19.00 29.54
C LEU A 65 23.53 -17.73 28.72
N LEU A 66 24.52 -16.91 29.12
CA LEU A 66 24.88 -15.73 28.35
C LEU A 66 25.39 -16.08 26.95
N VAL A 67 26.29 -17.06 26.83
CA VAL A 67 26.79 -17.53 25.52
C VAL A 67 25.63 -18.05 24.67
N LEU A 68 24.76 -18.90 25.22
CA LEU A 68 23.60 -19.43 24.50
C LEU A 68 22.65 -18.33 24.03
N THR A 69 22.44 -17.30 24.85
CA THR A 69 21.60 -16.15 24.48
C THR A 69 22.21 -15.38 23.30
N TRP A 70 23.53 -15.27 23.22
CA TRP A 70 24.22 -14.65 22.08
C TRP A 70 24.24 -15.52 20.81
N CYS A 71 23.86 -16.81 20.89
CA CYS A 71 23.62 -17.63 19.70
C CYS A 71 22.22 -17.41 19.09
N LEU A 72 21.24 -16.94 19.89
CA LEU A 72 19.85 -16.75 19.44
C LEU A 72 19.71 -15.73 18.30
N PRO A 73 20.42 -14.58 18.25
CA PRO A 73 20.30 -13.65 17.14
C PRO A 73 20.65 -14.25 15.78
N LEU A 74 21.65 -15.14 15.73
CA LEU A 74 22.05 -15.80 14.49
C LEU A 74 20.93 -16.76 14.03
N LEU A 75 20.38 -17.55 14.95
CA LEU A 75 19.25 -18.45 14.67
C LEU A 75 17.99 -17.67 14.25
N ALA A 76 17.72 -16.54 14.91
CA ALA A 76 16.60 -15.67 14.56
C ALA A 76 16.77 -15.05 13.17
N LEU A 77 17.97 -14.54 12.85
CA LEU A 77 18.27 -13.97 11.55
C LEU A 77 18.16 -15.03 10.43
N THR A 78 18.75 -16.21 10.61
CA THR A 78 18.65 -17.27 9.59
C THR A 78 17.21 -17.76 9.41
N SER A 79 16.46 -17.94 10.50
CA SER A 79 15.05 -18.32 10.45
C SER A 79 14.19 -17.27 9.73
N THR A 80 14.35 -15.99 10.06
CA THR A 80 13.59 -14.90 9.43
C THR A 80 13.90 -14.77 7.94
N GLN A 81 15.18 -14.88 7.53
CA GLN A 81 15.56 -14.86 6.12
C GLN A 81 15.06 -16.11 5.37
N PHE A 82 15.12 -17.28 6.00
CA PHE A 82 14.55 -18.51 5.45
C PHE A 82 13.04 -18.38 5.22
N MET A 83 12.29 -17.91 6.22
CA MET A 83 10.84 -17.73 6.11
C MET A 83 10.46 -16.70 5.04
N PHE A 84 11.23 -15.62 4.92
CA PHE A 84 11.06 -14.65 3.84
C PHE A 84 11.30 -15.27 2.46
N GLY A 85 12.43 -15.97 2.29
CA GLY A 85 12.76 -16.67 1.05
C GLY A 85 11.73 -17.74 0.68
N TRP A 86 11.23 -18.48 1.68
CA TRP A 86 10.19 -19.49 1.51
C TRP A 86 8.87 -18.88 1.03
N ARG A 87 8.43 -17.76 1.62
CA ARG A 87 7.22 -17.05 1.17
C ARG A 87 7.38 -16.49 -0.25
N LYS A 88 8.55 -15.94 -0.57
CA LYS A 88 8.88 -15.49 -1.93
C LYS A 88 8.78 -16.66 -2.92
N TYR A 89 9.39 -17.79 -2.59
CA TYR A 89 9.31 -19.03 -3.38
C TYR A 89 7.87 -19.51 -3.59
N GLU A 90 7.08 -19.59 -2.53
CA GLU A 90 5.67 -19.98 -2.56
C GLU A 90 4.80 -19.04 -3.40
N THR A 91 5.14 -17.74 -3.41
CA THR A 91 4.43 -16.74 -4.21
C THR A 91 4.64 -17.01 -5.71
N PHE A 92 5.89 -17.23 -6.14
CA PHE A 92 6.22 -17.50 -7.55
C PHE A 92 5.83 -18.89 -8.05
N ARG A 93 5.37 -19.78 -7.15
CA ARG A 93 4.79 -21.09 -7.47
C ARG A 93 3.27 -21.11 -7.38
N THR A 94 2.64 -19.94 -7.26
CA THR A 94 1.19 -19.84 -7.25
C THR A 94 0.63 -20.36 -8.57
N ALA A 95 -0.41 -21.19 -8.49
CA ALA A 95 -1.08 -21.72 -9.67
C ALA A 95 -1.69 -20.58 -10.51
N PRO A 96 -1.68 -20.68 -11.86
CA PRO A 96 -2.12 -19.57 -12.72
C PRO A 96 -3.56 -19.11 -12.50
N ASP A 97 -4.46 -20.02 -12.13
CA ASP A 97 -5.85 -19.74 -11.77
C ASP A 97 -5.95 -18.89 -10.50
N VAL A 98 -5.21 -19.25 -9.45
CA VAL A 98 -5.13 -18.48 -8.20
C VAL A 98 -4.50 -17.10 -8.45
N ALA A 99 -3.43 -17.04 -9.26
CA ALA A 99 -2.80 -15.79 -9.63
C ALA A 99 -3.76 -14.87 -10.39
N ARG A 100 -4.56 -15.41 -11.32
CA ARG A 100 -5.58 -14.65 -12.05
C ARG A 100 -6.65 -14.07 -11.13
N VAL A 101 -7.14 -14.86 -10.18
CA VAL A 101 -8.19 -14.42 -9.25
C VAL A 101 -7.69 -13.37 -8.27
N LEU A 102 -6.53 -13.58 -7.64
CA LEU A 102 -6.04 -12.71 -6.57
C LEU A 102 -5.15 -11.56 -7.07
N GLY A 103 -4.30 -11.80 -8.06
CA GLY A 103 -3.25 -10.87 -8.45
C GLY A 103 -3.76 -9.54 -8.98
N GLN A 104 -4.94 -9.53 -9.62
CA GLN A 104 -5.62 -8.32 -10.08
C GLN A 104 -6.03 -7.34 -8.96
N HIS A 105 -5.89 -7.72 -7.70
CA HIS A 105 -6.23 -6.90 -6.54
C HIS A 105 -5.01 -6.30 -5.83
N PHE A 106 -3.80 -6.41 -6.37
CA PHE A 106 -2.59 -5.91 -5.70
C PHE A 106 -1.82 -4.89 -6.53
N ILE A 107 -1.49 -3.76 -5.90
CA ILE A 107 -0.50 -2.79 -6.38
C ILE A 107 0.71 -2.85 -5.46
N VAL A 108 1.90 -3.05 -6.03
CA VAL A 108 3.11 -3.39 -5.25
C VAL A 108 4.26 -2.45 -5.58
N GLY A 109 4.86 -1.85 -4.56
CA GLY A 109 6.13 -1.15 -4.70
C GLY A 109 7.28 -2.12 -4.97
N TYR A 110 8.36 -1.66 -5.59
CA TYR A 110 9.46 -2.57 -5.94
C TYR A 110 10.81 -1.87 -5.86
N THR A 111 11.86 -2.58 -5.47
CA THR A 111 13.24 -2.05 -5.47
C THR A 111 14.02 -2.50 -6.69
N ALA A 112 13.87 -3.78 -7.07
CA ALA A 112 14.48 -4.36 -8.27
C ALA A 112 13.41 -4.52 -9.35
N THR A 113 13.68 -3.98 -10.53
CA THR A 113 12.75 -4.05 -11.67
C THR A 113 12.58 -5.50 -12.16
N GLU A 114 13.54 -6.39 -11.88
CA GLU A 114 13.49 -7.82 -12.22
C GLU A 114 12.45 -8.57 -11.37
N ASP A 115 12.38 -8.27 -10.07
CA ASP A 115 11.38 -8.86 -9.17
C ASP A 115 9.97 -8.41 -9.59
N ALA A 116 9.79 -7.12 -9.90
CA ALA A 116 8.52 -6.59 -10.41
C ALA A 116 8.13 -7.21 -11.76
N ALA A 117 9.08 -7.41 -12.67
CA ALA A 117 8.84 -8.07 -13.96
C ALA A 117 8.34 -9.51 -13.78
N ALA A 118 8.95 -10.26 -12.85
CA ALA A 118 8.52 -11.63 -12.56
C ALA A 118 7.08 -11.67 -12.02
N LEU A 119 6.72 -10.76 -11.11
CA LEU A 119 5.34 -10.64 -10.60
C LEU A 119 4.36 -10.26 -11.70
N ALA A 120 4.72 -9.29 -12.55
CA ALA A 120 3.91 -8.82 -13.66
C ALA A 120 3.60 -9.94 -14.66
N ARG A 121 4.63 -10.66 -15.11
CA ARG A 121 4.53 -11.76 -16.08
C ARG A 121 3.66 -12.92 -15.58
N GLN A 122 3.66 -13.20 -14.28
CA GLN A 122 2.89 -14.32 -13.70
C GLN A 122 1.44 -13.98 -13.34
N GLY A 123 0.95 -12.77 -13.58
CA GLY A 123 -0.42 -12.42 -13.17
C GLY A 123 -0.55 -12.03 -11.71
N LEU A 124 0.54 -12.00 -10.93
CA LEU A 124 0.49 -11.89 -9.46
C LEU A 124 0.15 -10.49 -8.94
N ILE A 125 0.24 -9.47 -9.79
CA ILE A 125 -0.07 -8.08 -9.46
C ILE A 125 -0.89 -7.43 -10.58
N ALA A 126 -1.70 -6.44 -10.21
CA ALA A 126 -2.47 -5.57 -11.09
C ALA A 126 -1.65 -4.34 -11.49
N GLY A 127 -0.70 -3.96 -10.63
CA GLY A 127 0.07 -2.74 -10.82
C GLY A 127 1.29 -2.64 -9.95
N VAL A 128 2.09 -1.62 -10.22
CA VAL A 128 3.27 -1.26 -9.46
C VAL A 128 3.12 0.14 -8.87
N TYR A 129 3.81 0.37 -7.75
CA TYR A 129 3.90 1.68 -7.10
C TYR A 129 5.34 2.20 -7.18
N VAL A 130 5.53 3.33 -7.85
CA VAL A 130 6.82 3.96 -8.11
C VAL A 130 7.05 5.05 -7.07
N THR A 131 8.22 5.06 -6.44
CA THR A 131 8.59 6.06 -5.44
C THR A 131 9.95 6.71 -5.73
N HIS A 132 10.35 7.65 -4.88
CA HIS A 132 11.65 8.30 -4.92
C HIS A 132 12.84 7.31 -5.00
N HIS A 133 12.75 6.12 -4.40
CA HIS A 133 13.82 5.13 -4.47
C HIS A 133 14.04 4.57 -5.89
N ASN A 134 12.97 4.47 -6.70
CA ASN A 134 13.06 4.01 -8.09
C ASN A 134 13.73 5.03 -9.01
N VAL A 135 13.70 6.30 -8.65
CA VAL A 135 14.13 7.44 -9.48
C VAL A 135 15.41 8.11 -9.00
N ARG A 136 15.88 7.78 -7.79
CA ARG A 136 17.07 8.37 -7.18
C ARG A 136 18.30 8.17 -8.07
N GLY A 137 18.92 9.27 -8.48
CA GLY A 137 20.12 9.24 -9.34
C GLY A 137 19.83 8.84 -10.80
N ARG A 138 18.57 8.86 -11.23
CA ARG A 138 18.13 8.46 -12.58
C ARG A 138 17.46 9.64 -13.29
N THR A 139 16.96 9.39 -14.50
CA THR A 139 16.26 10.37 -15.34
C THR A 139 14.84 9.85 -15.67
N ALA A 140 13.96 10.72 -16.16
CA ALA A 140 12.63 10.33 -16.63
C ALA A 140 12.69 9.26 -17.74
N ALA A 141 13.70 9.30 -18.61
CA ALA A 141 13.90 8.29 -19.64
C ALA A 141 14.21 6.89 -19.05
N HIS A 142 15.02 6.83 -17.99
CA HIS A 142 15.27 5.56 -17.30
C HIS A 142 14.01 4.99 -16.65
N LEU A 143 13.23 5.84 -15.97
CA LEU A 143 11.95 5.42 -15.39
C LEU A 143 10.99 4.90 -16.46
N ARG A 144 10.84 5.63 -17.57
CA ARG A 144 9.99 5.22 -18.70
C ARG A 144 10.44 3.89 -19.30
N ALA A 145 11.74 3.67 -19.45
CA ALA A 145 12.28 2.41 -19.97
C ALA A 145 11.97 1.23 -19.04
N ASP A 146 12.13 1.41 -17.73
CA ASP A 146 11.77 0.39 -16.74
C ASP A 146 10.28 0.05 -16.81
N ILE A 147 9.41 1.07 -16.85
CA ILE A 147 7.96 0.87 -16.96
C ILE A 147 7.60 0.17 -18.27
N ALA A 148 8.19 0.58 -19.40
CA ALA A 148 7.97 -0.06 -20.69
C ALA A 148 8.40 -1.54 -20.67
N ARG A 149 9.50 -1.87 -19.98
CA ARG A 149 9.93 -3.25 -19.76
C ARG A 149 8.89 -4.05 -18.97
N LEU A 150 8.39 -3.50 -17.85
CA LEU A 150 7.36 -4.15 -17.04
C LEU A 150 6.07 -4.38 -17.83
N GLN A 151 5.64 -3.39 -18.61
CA GLN A 151 4.47 -3.52 -19.49
C GLN A 151 4.72 -4.58 -20.58
N GLY A 152 5.91 -4.62 -21.18
CA GLY A 152 6.29 -5.63 -22.18
C GLY A 152 6.23 -7.06 -21.64
N GLU A 153 6.76 -7.30 -20.44
CA GLU A 153 6.69 -8.60 -19.75
C GLU A 153 5.24 -9.00 -19.45
N ARG A 154 4.41 -8.04 -19.02
CA ARG A 154 2.99 -8.23 -18.75
C ARG A 154 2.21 -8.61 -20.01
N MET A 155 2.38 -7.84 -21.09
CA MET A 155 1.70 -8.05 -22.37
C MET A 155 2.13 -9.37 -23.04
N SER A 156 3.41 -9.72 -22.95
CA SER A 156 3.92 -10.98 -23.52
C SER A 156 3.33 -12.22 -22.84
N ALA A 157 2.81 -12.07 -21.62
CA ALA A 157 2.06 -13.11 -20.91
C ALA A 157 0.55 -13.12 -21.24
N GLY A 158 0.08 -12.28 -22.17
CA GLY A 158 -1.33 -12.19 -22.55
C GLY A 158 -2.23 -11.56 -21.47
N LEU A 159 -1.65 -10.74 -20.59
CA LEU A 159 -2.36 -10.14 -19.46
C LEU A 159 -2.64 -8.64 -19.72
N PRO A 160 -3.70 -8.06 -19.11
CA PRO A 160 -3.96 -6.63 -19.21
C PRO A 160 -2.79 -5.77 -18.71
N PRO A 161 -2.61 -4.55 -19.25
CA PRO A 161 -1.55 -3.63 -18.83
C PRO A 161 -1.54 -3.40 -17.32
N LEU A 162 -0.35 -3.22 -16.75
CA LEU A 162 -0.20 -2.84 -15.35
C LEU A 162 -0.74 -1.43 -15.10
N LEU A 163 -1.39 -1.24 -13.95
CA LEU A 163 -1.52 0.07 -13.34
C LEU A 163 -0.14 0.53 -12.87
N VAL A 164 0.34 1.66 -13.35
CA VAL A 164 1.61 2.23 -12.90
C VAL A 164 1.28 3.44 -12.05
N SER A 165 1.48 3.30 -10.74
CA SER A 165 1.05 4.27 -9.75
C SER A 165 2.19 5.03 -9.09
N ALA A 166 1.92 6.25 -8.62
CA ALA A 166 2.86 7.04 -7.84
C ALA A 166 2.10 8.07 -7.00
N ASP A 167 2.77 8.60 -5.97
CA ASP A 167 2.32 9.77 -5.23
C ASP A 167 2.99 11.04 -5.79
N GLN A 168 2.25 11.76 -6.62
CA GLN A 168 2.68 13.03 -7.19
C GLN A 168 1.58 14.08 -6.99
N GLU A 169 1.40 14.49 -5.73
CA GLU A 169 0.41 15.49 -5.30
C GLU A 169 0.83 16.91 -5.69
N GLY A 170 2.14 17.15 -5.75
CA GLY A 170 2.73 18.48 -5.80
C GLY A 170 3.11 18.99 -4.41
N GLY A 171 3.88 20.08 -4.35
CA GLY A 171 4.38 20.65 -3.11
C GLY A 171 5.29 19.68 -2.34
N SER A 172 4.88 19.28 -1.14
CA SER A 172 5.70 18.44 -0.25
C SER A 172 5.68 16.95 -0.58
N VAL A 173 4.70 16.47 -1.34
CA VAL A 173 4.59 15.05 -1.72
C VAL A 173 4.67 14.96 -3.25
N ALA A 174 5.89 14.75 -3.72
CA ALA A 174 6.24 14.74 -5.14
C ALA A 174 7.34 13.68 -5.38
N HIS A 175 6.99 12.40 -5.23
CA HIS A 175 7.97 11.31 -5.14
C HIS A 175 8.84 11.16 -6.40
N LEU A 176 8.37 11.63 -7.55
CA LEU A 176 9.09 11.55 -8.81
C LEU A 176 9.88 12.82 -9.13
N SER A 177 9.91 13.81 -8.24
CA SER A 177 10.75 14.99 -8.40
C SER A 177 12.19 14.73 -7.92
N PRO A 178 13.21 15.34 -8.55
CA PRO A 178 13.14 16.37 -9.59
C PRO A 178 13.12 15.82 -11.03
N ILE A 179 13.05 14.50 -11.24
CA ILE A 179 13.05 13.95 -12.61
C ILE A 179 11.77 14.31 -13.38
N LEU A 180 10.69 14.59 -12.65
CA LEU A 180 9.48 15.26 -13.13
C LEU A 180 9.28 16.60 -12.42
N PRO A 181 8.59 17.57 -13.05
CA PRO A 181 8.27 18.86 -12.42
C PRO A 181 7.53 18.67 -11.09
N ASN A 182 7.96 19.42 -10.07
CA ASN A 182 7.19 19.53 -8.83
C ASN A 182 6.17 20.66 -8.99
N MET A 183 4.90 20.32 -9.20
CA MET A 183 3.82 21.30 -9.26
C MET A 183 3.65 21.97 -7.88
N PRO A 184 3.18 23.23 -7.82
CA PRO A 184 2.79 23.85 -6.56
C PRO A 184 1.73 23.01 -5.81
N ALA A 185 1.67 23.15 -4.49
CA ALA A 185 0.59 22.53 -3.73
C ALA A 185 -0.77 23.10 -4.16
N LEU A 186 -1.79 22.25 -4.33
CA LEU A 186 -3.14 22.68 -4.73
C LEU A 186 -3.76 23.74 -3.80
N ALA A 187 -3.31 23.82 -2.56
CA ALA A 187 -3.66 24.87 -1.61
C ALA A 187 -3.39 26.30 -2.12
N THR A 188 -2.46 26.49 -3.07
CA THR A 188 -2.19 27.82 -3.66
C THR A 188 -3.37 28.35 -4.47
N LEU A 189 -4.33 27.49 -4.84
CA LEU A 189 -5.53 27.87 -5.59
C LEU A 189 -6.71 28.24 -4.69
N ALA A 190 -6.63 27.98 -3.37
CA ALA A 190 -7.77 28.09 -2.46
C ALA A 190 -8.36 29.51 -2.42
N ASP A 191 -7.51 30.54 -2.43
CA ASP A 191 -7.91 31.94 -2.31
C ASP A 191 -8.31 32.59 -3.64
N LEU A 192 -8.24 31.85 -4.76
CA LEU A 192 -8.68 32.34 -6.06
C LEU A 192 -10.21 32.41 -6.14
N PRO A 193 -10.78 33.36 -6.92
CA PRO A 193 -12.20 33.38 -7.24
C PRO A 193 -12.65 32.06 -7.88
N ALA A 194 -13.84 31.55 -7.53
CA ALA A 194 -14.31 30.21 -7.90
C ALA A 194 -14.16 29.86 -9.40
N ALA A 195 -14.48 30.80 -10.29
CA ALA A 195 -14.36 30.60 -11.74
C ALA A 195 -12.89 30.38 -12.18
N ARG A 196 -11.93 31.13 -11.62
CA ARG A 196 -10.50 30.95 -11.90
C ARG A 196 -9.94 29.71 -11.22
N ARG A 197 -10.33 29.47 -9.97
CA ARG A 197 -9.92 28.31 -9.17
C ARG A 197 -10.13 27.00 -9.90
N THR A 198 -11.33 26.78 -10.46
CA THR A 198 -11.68 25.54 -11.17
C THR A 198 -10.84 25.35 -12.44
N HIS A 199 -10.71 26.42 -13.22
CA HIS A 199 -9.90 26.41 -14.45
C HIS A 199 -8.41 26.13 -14.15
N ASP A 200 -7.84 26.84 -13.19
CA ASP A 200 -6.41 26.72 -12.86
C ASP A 200 -6.10 25.36 -12.21
N ALA A 201 -7.05 24.79 -11.46
CA ALA A 201 -6.95 23.42 -10.96
C ALA A 201 -6.92 22.40 -12.11
N PHE A 202 -7.79 22.56 -13.12
CA PHE A 202 -7.76 21.73 -14.32
C PHE A 202 -6.44 21.82 -15.06
N GLU A 203 -5.93 23.03 -15.30
CA GLU A 203 -4.66 23.23 -16.00
C GLU A 203 -3.47 22.65 -15.22
N MET A 204 -3.47 22.78 -13.89
CA MET A 204 -2.46 22.15 -13.03
C MET A 204 -2.54 20.61 -13.12
N GLY A 205 -3.75 20.05 -13.05
CA GLY A 205 -3.99 18.62 -13.21
C GLY A 205 -3.55 18.11 -14.58
N ARG A 206 -3.85 18.86 -15.65
CA ARG A 206 -3.46 18.55 -17.03
C ARG A 206 -1.95 18.56 -17.20
N SER A 207 -1.26 19.56 -16.67
CA SER A 207 0.20 19.66 -16.72
C SER A 207 0.88 18.52 -15.94
N GLN A 208 0.38 18.20 -14.75
CA GLN A 208 0.86 17.07 -13.96
C GLN A 208 0.61 15.75 -14.68
N GLY A 209 -0.59 15.56 -15.23
CA GLY A 209 -1.01 14.37 -15.97
C GLY A 209 -0.15 14.14 -17.22
N GLN A 210 0.13 15.17 -18.01
CA GLN A 210 1.03 15.09 -19.16
C GLN A 210 2.45 14.65 -18.77
N SER A 211 2.98 15.19 -17.68
CA SER A 211 4.31 14.81 -17.17
C SER A 211 4.35 13.35 -16.71
N LEU A 212 3.30 12.90 -16.02
CA LEU A 212 3.15 11.52 -15.53
C LEU A 212 2.98 10.53 -16.68
N ALA A 213 2.07 10.81 -17.62
CA ALA A 213 1.82 9.97 -18.79
C ALA A 213 3.08 9.84 -19.67
N ALA A 214 3.85 10.93 -19.85
CA ALA A 214 5.10 10.91 -20.59
C ALA A 214 6.16 9.99 -19.97
N ALA A 215 6.11 9.79 -18.64
CA ALA A 215 6.95 8.85 -17.90
C ALA A 215 6.37 7.42 -17.87
N GLY A 216 5.15 7.19 -18.36
CA GLY A 216 4.46 5.90 -18.32
C GLY A 216 3.64 5.64 -17.05
N ILE A 217 3.47 6.64 -16.19
CA ILE A 217 2.58 6.56 -15.02
C ILE A 217 1.12 6.68 -15.50
N THR A 218 0.27 5.77 -15.07
CA THR A 218 -1.16 5.71 -15.48
C THR A 218 -2.13 5.99 -14.35
N PHE A 219 -1.66 6.04 -13.10
CA PHE A 219 -2.50 6.21 -11.93
C PHE A 219 -1.82 7.09 -10.87
N ASN A 220 -2.26 8.34 -10.71
CA ASN A 220 -1.75 9.20 -9.65
C ASN A 220 -2.59 9.00 -8.38
N LEU A 221 -1.95 8.73 -7.25
CA LEU A 221 -2.61 8.63 -5.95
C LEU A 221 -2.82 10.03 -5.34
N ALA A 222 -3.52 10.88 -6.09
CA ALA A 222 -3.82 12.27 -5.76
C ALA A 222 -5.16 12.66 -6.42
N PRO A 223 -5.87 13.71 -5.95
CA PRO A 223 -5.47 14.68 -4.92
C PRO A 223 -5.84 14.28 -3.48
N VAL A 224 -5.21 14.94 -2.51
CA VAL A 224 -5.67 14.94 -1.12
C VAL A 224 -6.93 15.81 -1.02
N VAL A 225 -8.01 15.22 -0.53
CA VAL A 225 -9.29 15.91 -0.28
C VAL A 225 -9.66 15.95 1.20
N ASP A 226 -8.75 15.53 2.07
CA ASP A 226 -8.82 15.76 3.51
C ASP A 226 -8.94 17.27 3.81
N LEU A 227 -9.85 17.64 4.70
CA LEU A 227 -9.97 19.03 5.13
C LEU A 227 -8.76 19.45 5.96
N ARG A 228 -8.34 20.70 5.82
CA ARG A 228 -7.22 21.25 6.59
C ARG A 228 -7.60 21.27 8.08
N PRO A 229 -6.78 20.63 8.95
CA PRO A 229 -7.00 20.70 10.39
C PRO A 229 -6.92 22.14 10.89
N SER A 230 -7.59 22.41 12.02
CA SER A 230 -7.48 23.70 12.71
C SER A 230 -6.13 23.87 13.43
N TRP A 231 -5.37 22.80 13.63
CA TRP A 231 -4.02 22.83 14.21
C TRP A 231 -2.93 22.88 13.13
N THR A 232 -1.88 23.67 13.39
CA THR A 232 -0.75 23.85 12.47
C THR A 232 0.40 22.89 12.73
N ARG A 233 0.47 22.31 13.94
CA ARG A 233 1.43 21.28 14.33
C ARG A 233 0.77 20.25 15.21
N ASN A 234 1.02 18.99 14.89
CA ASN A 234 0.64 17.85 15.70
C ASN A 234 1.91 17.04 16.00
N ARG A 235 2.22 16.86 17.28
CA ARG A 235 3.43 16.15 17.72
C ARG A 235 3.40 14.65 17.43
N PHE A 236 2.24 14.12 17.07
CA PHE A 236 2.01 12.71 16.76
C PHE A 236 1.68 12.49 15.27
N ASP A 237 1.88 13.52 14.43
CA ASP A 237 1.79 13.45 12.97
C ASP A 237 3.17 13.70 12.36
N PHE A 238 3.86 12.62 11.96
CA PHE A 238 5.25 12.67 11.53
C PHE A 238 5.40 12.58 10.00
N HIS A 239 4.56 11.76 9.37
CA HIS A 239 4.63 11.41 7.96
C HIS A 239 3.35 11.80 7.20
N THR A 240 2.18 11.75 7.85
CA THR A 240 0.92 12.09 7.19
C THR A 240 0.87 13.59 6.85
N LEU A 241 1.21 14.46 7.79
CA LEU A 241 1.39 15.92 7.65
C LEU A 241 0.24 16.61 6.90
N ILE A 242 -1.02 16.25 7.18
CA ILE A 242 -2.20 16.73 6.43
C ILE A 242 -2.30 18.24 6.42
N GLY A 243 -1.93 18.93 7.51
CA GLY A 243 -1.93 20.39 7.55
C GLY A 243 -1.12 21.06 6.43
N ARG A 244 -0.11 20.38 5.87
CA ARG A 244 0.71 20.87 4.74
C ARG A 244 0.19 20.47 3.37
N ARG A 245 -0.60 19.39 3.31
CA ARG A 245 -1.09 18.77 2.07
C ARG A 245 -2.52 19.19 1.73
N ALA A 246 -3.32 19.49 2.75
CA ALA A 246 -4.73 19.84 2.60
C ALA A 246 -4.93 21.17 1.89
N ILE A 247 -5.87 21.16 0.93
CA ILE A 247 -6.17 22.29 0.03
C ILE A 247 -6.77 23.47 0.80
N SER A 248 -7.77 23.21 1.65
CA SER A 248 -8.50 24.21 2.45
C SER A 248 -9.23 23.52 3.61
N ASN A 249 -9.77 24.30 4.55
CA ASN A 249 -10.72 23.81 5.56
C ASN A 249 -12.18 23.94 5.12
N ASP A 250 -12.46 24.60 3.99
CA ASP A 250 -13.80 24.70 3.39
C ASP A 250 -14.06 23.52 2.43
N PRO A 251 -15.04 22.64 2.72
CA PRO A 251 -15.36 21.50 1.88
C PRO A 251 -15.71 21.84 0.43
N ALA A 252 -16.35 22.97 0.17
CA ALA A 252 -16.70 23.38 -1.19
C ALA A 252 -15.45 23.75 -1.99
N VAL A 253 -14.54 24.53 -1.38
CA VAL A 253 -13.26 24.91 -1.99
C VAL A 253 -12.42 23.68 -2.31
N VAL A 254 -12.35 22.71 -1.40
CA VAL A 254 -11.62 21.45 -1.62
C VAL A 254 -12.25 20.67 -2.77
N GLY A 255 -13.57 20.52 -2.79
CA GLY A 255 -14.29 19.81 -3.85
C GLY A 255 -14.05 20.41 -5.25
N ASP A 256 -14.16 21.73 -5.39
CA ASP A 256 -13.97 22.43 -6.67
C ASP A 256 -12.56 22.23 -7.24
N ILE A 257 -11.53 22.42 -6.39
CA ILE A 257 -10.13 22.28 -6.81
C ILE A 257 -9.82 20.82 -7.13
N ALA A 258 -10.24 19.90 -6.26
CA ALA A 258 -9.98 18.48 -6.45
C ALA A 258 -10.63 17.97 -7.74
N LEU A 259 -11.88 18.35 -8.02
CA LEU A 259 -12.58 17.94 -9.24
C LEU A 259 -11.91 18.50 -10.50
N GLY A 260 -11.53 19.79 -10.49
CA GLY A 260 -10.78 20.40 -11.59
C GLY A 260 -9.48 19.65 -11.87
N TYR A 261 -8.68 19.44 -10.82
CA TYR A 261 -7.40 18.71 -10.91
C TYR A 261 -7.55 17.28 -11.42
N VAL A 262 -8.54 16.53 -10.89
CA VAL A 262 -8.84 15.17 -11.34
C VAL A 262 -9.19 15.14 -12.83
N ARG A 263 -10.05 16.04 -13.30
CA ARG A 263 -10.41 16.13 -14.72
C ARG A 263 -9.21 16.45 -15.61
N GLY A 264 -8.26 17.27 -15.11
CA GLY A 264 -7.01 17.54 -15.81
C GLY A 264 -6.13 16.28 -15.96
N LEU A 265 -6.00 15.49 -14.89
CA LEU A 265 -5.30 14.20 -14.94
C LEU A 265 -5.96 13.25 -15.94
N GLU A 266 -7.29 13.12 -15.87
CA GLU A 266 -8.08 12.24 -16.75
C GLU A 266 -7.96 12.66 -18.22
N ALA A 267 -8.00 13.96 -18.52
CA ALA A 267 -7.79 14.50 -19.86
C ALA A 267 -6.39 14.18 -20.42
N SER A 268 -5.44 13.81 -19.56
CA SER A 268 -4.09 13.38 -19.93
C SER A 268 -3.90 11.85 -19.92
N GLY A 269 -4.98 11.09 -19.73
CA GLY A 269 -4.95 9.62 -19.67
C GLY A 269 -4.44 9.05 -18.34
N VAL A 270 -4.37 9.86 -17.28
CA VAL A 270 -3.92 9.43 -15.95
C VAL A 270 -5.11 9.36 -15.00
N ARG A 271 -5.36 8.19 -14.40
CA ARG A 271 -6.39 8.04 -13.37
C ARG A 271 -5.98 8.73 -12.07
N ALA A 272 -6.96 9.12 -11.26
CA ALA A 272 -6.75 9.77 -9.97
C ALA A 272 -7.30 8.91 -8.82
N ALA A 273 -6.80 9.14 -7.60
CA ALA A 273 -7.42 8.62 -6.37
C ALA A 273 -7.57 9.74 -5.35
N VAL A 274 -8.82 10.06 -5.00
CA VAL A 274 -9.09 10.99 -3.89
C VAL A 274 -8.77 10.31 -2.56
N LYS A 275 -8.09 11.02 -1.66
CA LYS A 275 -7.58 10.44 -0.41
C LYS A 275 -7.59 11.42 0.78
N HIS A 276 -7.67 10.95 2.02
CA HIS A 276 -7.75 9.53 2.44
C HIS A 276 -9.06 9.33 3.20
N PHE A 277 -10.02 8.63 2.59
CA PHE A 277 -11.32 8.38 3.24
C PHE A 277 -11.08 7.58 4.54
N PRO A 278 -11.67 7.92 5.70
CA PRO A 278 -12.85 8.78 5.93
C PRO A 278 -12.56 10.28 6.16
N GLY A 279 -11.34 10.75 5.89
CA GLY A 279 -10.91 12.11 6.19
C GLY A 279 -9.90 12.13 7.35
N LEU A 280 -8.67 12.53 7.07
CA LEU A 280 -7.58 12.61 8.07
C LEU A 280 -7.49 13.99 8.75
N GLY A 281 -8.28 14.97 8.30
CA GLY A 281 -8.26 16.35 8.83
C GLY A 281 -8.61 16.47 10.32
N ARG A 282 -9.31 15.47 10.89
CA ARG A 282 -9.69 15.42 12.31
C ARG A 282 -8.86 14.41 13.12
N VAL A 283 -7.99 13.66 12.46
CA VAL A 283 -7.22 12.57 13.07
C VAL A 283 -5.93 13.13 13.68
N GLN A 284 -5.69 12.79 14.95
CA GLN A 284 -4.48 13.21 15.67
C GLN A 284 -3.32 12.21 15.60
N ALA A 285 -3.56 10.95 15.23
CA ALA A 285 -2.50 9.94 15.19
C ALA A 285 -2.01 9.71 13.76
N ASP A 286 -0.69 9.59 13.59
CA ASP A 286 -0.10 9.16 12.32
C ASP A 286 -0.33 7.67 12.08
N THR A 287 -1.17 7.32 11.10
CA THR A 287 -1.51 5.92 10.76
C THR A 287 -0.32 5.10 10.28
N HIS A 288 0.76 5.76 9.86
CA HIS A 288 2.02 5.09 9.53
C HIS A 288 2.62 4.34 10.73
N HIS A 289 2.31 4.78 11.96
CA HIS A 289 2.92 4.26 13.20
C HIS A 289 1.89 3.75 14.21
N PHE A 290 0.70 4.37 14.26
CA PHE A 290 -0.28 4.14 15.30
C PHE A 290 -1.66 3.88 14.71
N SER A 291 -2.55 3.30 15.51
CA SER A 291 -3.96 3.28 15.15
C SER A 291 -4.59 4.65 15.36
N ALA A 292 -5.48 5.01 14.44
CA ALA A 292 -6.23 6.25 14.48
C ALA A 292 -7.72 5.95 14.64
N GLN A 293 -8.40 6.85 15.35
CA GLN A 293 -9.85 6.83 15.54
C GLN A 293 -10.42 8.18 15.13
N LEU A 294 -11.63 8.14 14.60
CA LEU A 294 -12.46 9.28 14.30
C LEU A 294 -13.76 9.10 15.07
N ASP A 295 -13.88 9.84 16.18
CA ASP A 295 -15.04 9.86 17.08
C ASP A 295 -16.15 10.82 16.62
N THR A 296 -15.88 11.59 15.56
CA THR A 296 -16.82 12.55 15.00
C THR A 296 -18.08 11.83 14.49
N PRO A 297 -19.28 12.31 14.83
CA PRO A 297 -20.53 11.75 14.33
C PRO A 297 -20.62 11.69 12.80
N ALA A 298 -21.15 10.59 12.27
CA ALA A 298 -21.21 10.37 10.82
C ALA A 298 -22.05 11.43 10.09
N ASP A 299 -23.11 11.96 10.70
CA ASP A 299 -23.93 13.05 10.16
C ASP A 299 -23.16 14.38 10.03
N VAL A 300 -22.22 14.64 10.95
CA VAL A 300 -21.30 15.77 10.84
C VAL A 300 -20.31 15.53 9.69
N LEU A 301 -19.74 14.32 9.59
CA LEU A 301 -18.82 13.97 8.52
C LEU A 301 -19.46 14.07 7.13
N GLU A 302 -20.72 13.61 6.97
CA GLU A 302 -21.52 13.78 5.75
C GLU A 302 -21.68 15.26 5.35
N GLN A 303 -21.78 16.16 6.33
CA GLN A 303 -21.94 17.60 6.12
C GLN A 303 -20.60 18.36 5.97
N SER A 304 -19.46 17.72 6.24
CA SER A 304 -18.14 18.33 6.10
C SER A 304 -17.15 17.43 5.35
N ASP A 305 -16.47 16.55 6.06
CA ASP A 305 -15.24 15.86 5.64
C ASP A 305 -15.47 14.94 4.44
N TRP A 306 -16.69 14.43 4.29
CA TRP A 306 -17.07 13.54 3.19
C TRP A 306 -17.58 14.27 1.95
N ARG A 307 -17.94 15.56 2.06
CA ARG A 307 -18.45 16.33 0.92
C ARG A 307 -17.46 16.42 -0.24
N PRO A 308 -16.15 16.66 -0.03
CA PRO A 308 -15.18 16.68 -1.15
C PRO A 308 -15.06 15.33 -1.84
N PHE A 309 -15.08 14.22 -1.09
CA PHE A 309 -15.07 12.87 -1.67
C PHE A 309 -16.28 12.67 -2.57
N ARG A 310 -17.49 12.96 -2.07
CA ARG A 310 -18.74 12.88 -2.85
C ARG A 310 -18.70 13.74 -4.10
N ALA A 311 -18.30 15.01 -3.97
CA ALA A 311 -18.26 15.95 -5.08
C ALA A 311 -17.39 15.46 -6.24
N VAL A 312 -16.22 14.89 -5.94
CA VAL A 312 -15.31 14.36 -6.96
C VAL A 312 -15.80 13.03 -7.52
N LEU A 313 -16.15 12.07 -6.65
CA LEU A 313 -16.52 10.70 -7.05
C LEU A 313 -17.83 10.64 -7.85
N ASP A 314 -18.76 11.57 -7.61
CA ASP A 314 -20.02 11.64 -8.35
C ASP A 314 -19.84 12.26 -9.76
N ASN A 315 -18.69 12.88 -10.05
CA ASN A 315 -18.47 13.72 -11.25
C ASN A 315 -17.17 13.40 -12.03
N SER A 316 -16.53 12.27 -11.74
CA SER A 316 -15.28 11.80 -12.37
C SER A 316 -15.14 10.28 -12.29
N ASP A 317 -14.10 9.73 -12.92
CA ASP A 317 -13.71 8.32 -12.82
C ASP A 317 -12.64 8.12 -11.71
N ALA A 318 -12.45 9.07 -10.80
CA ALA A 318 -11.47 8.92 -9.72
C ALA A 318 -11.77 7.67 -8.87
N ALA A 319 -10.71 6.95 -8.48
CA ALA A 319 -10.80 5.97 -7.42
C ALA A 319 -10.91 6.66 -6.05
N MET A 320 -11.34 5.92 -5.04
CA MET A 320 -11.27 6.36 -3.65
C MET A 320 -10.21 5.56 -2.91
N MET A 321 -9.24 6.25 -2.31
CA MET A 321 -8.32 5.64 -1.36
C MET A 321 -8.90 5.68 0.05
N VAL A 322 -8.91 4.53 0.71
CA VAL A 322 -9.43 4.37 2.07
C VAL A 322 -8.29 4.13 3.05
N GLY A 323 -8.10 5.07 3.97
CA GLY A 323 -7.10 5.07 5.03
C GLY A 323 -7.43 4.13 6.20
N HIS A 324 -6.43 3.94 7.07
CA HIS A 324 -6.49 3.03 8.21
C HIS A 324 -7.00 3.72 9.49
N VAL A 325 -8.21 4.29 9.42
CA VAL A 325 -8.85 5.02 10.52
C VAL A 325 -10.14 4.32 10.94
N VAL A 326 -10.30 4.05 12.23
CA VAL A 326 -11.54 3.52 12.81
C VAL A 326 -12.58 4.66 12.85
N VAL A 327 -13.78 4.42 12.34
CA VAL A 327 -14.90 5.38 12.40
C VAL A 327 -15.84 4.92 13.49
N ASP A 328 -15.71 5.49 14.69
CA ASP A 328 -16.35 4.99 15.92
C ASP A 328 -17.88 4.87 15.83
N THR A 329 -18.50 5.74 15.02
CA THR A 329 -19.95 5.76 14.83
C THR A 329 -20.47 4.73 13.83
N ILE A 330 -19.58 4.01 13.13
CA ILE A 330 -19.92 2.99 12.14
C ILE A 330 -19.36 1.62 12.55
N ASP A 331 -18.06 1.55 12.85
CA ASP A 331 -17.36 0.34 13.25
C ASP A 331 -16.21 0.72 14.19
N ARG A 332 -16.34 0.33 15.47
CA ARG A 332 -15.37 0.64 16.54
C ARG A 332 -14.16 -0.29 16.55
N GLU A 333 -14.21 -1.39 15.81
CA GLU A 333 -13.18 -2.43 15.86
C GLU A 333 -12.22 -2.37 14.68
N ARG A 334 -12.74 -2.03 13.49
CA ARG A 334 -12.00 -2.13 12.23
C ARG A 334 -11.77 -0.76 11.60
N PRO A 335 -10.52 -0.42 11.25
CA PRO A 335 -10.23 0.65 10.32
C PRO A 335 -11.09 0.59 9.04
N ALA A 336 -11.44 1.77 8.52
CA ALA A 336 -12.26 1.95 7.33
C ALA A 336 -11.81 1.11 6.14
N SER A 337 -10.49 0.98 5.94
CA SER A 337 -9.88 0.24 4.82
C SER A 337 -10.21 -1.25 4.77
N HIS A 338 -10.68 -1.84 5.88
CA HIS A 338 -11.11 -3.23 5.94
C HIS A 338 -12.38 -3.44 6.77
N SER A 339 -13.15 -2.37 7.03
CA SER A 339 -14.46 -2.49 7.67
C SER A 339 -15.52 -2.75 6.61
N LYS A 340 -16.21 -3.89 6.68
CA LYS A 340 -17.36 -4.18 5.80
C LYS A 340 -18.49 -3.16 6.00
N ALA A 341 -18.70 -2.68 7.22
CA ALA A 341 -19.72 -1.65 7.49
C ALA A 341 -19.42 -0.33 6.76
N VAL A 342 -18.14 0.03 6.66
CA VAL A 342 -17.71 1.22 5.91
C VAL A 342 -17.68 0.97 4.40
N LEU A 343 -16.95 -0.05 3.96
CA LEU A 343 -16.75 -0.32 2.52
C LEU A 343 -18.06 -0.73 1.84
N ASP A 344 -18.75 -1.73 2.35
CA ASP A 344 -19.96 -2.26 1.73
C ASP A 344 -21.21 -1.48 2.20
N GLY A 345 -21.34 -1.25 3.50
CA GLY A 345 -22.53 -0.58 4.07
C GLY A 345 -22.64 0.90 3.68
N LEU A 346 -21.62 1.70 4.01
CA LEU A 346 -21.62 3.14 3.72
C LEU A 346 -21.31 3.41 2.25
N ILE A 347 -20.14 2.99 1.76
CA ILE A 347 -19.63 3.42 0.44
C ILE A 347 -20.41 2.74 -0.71
N ARG A 348 -20.54 1.40 -0.70
CA ARG A 348 -21.29 0.69 -1.76
C ARG A 348 -22.81 0.79 -1.57
N GLY A 349 -23.29 0.77 -0.33
CA GLY A 349 -24.70 0.79 0.00
C GLY A 349 -25.26 2.21 -0.04
N ARG A 350 -25.10 2.96 1.05
CA ARG A 350 -25.70 4.29 1.23
C ARG A 350 -25.27 5.30 0.16
N TRP A 351 -23.99 5.32 -0.16
CA TRP A 351 -23.42 6.23 -1.14
C TRP A 351 -23.60 5.75 -2.58
N ASN A 352 -23.95 4.48 -2.80
CA ASN A 352 -24.06 3.88 -4.12
C ASN A 352 -22.81 4.10 -5.00
N TYR A 353 -21.61 4.20 -4.41
CA TYR A 353 -20.39 4.42 -5.17
C TYR A 353 -19.97 3.12 -5.88
N ARG A 354 -19.87 3.17 -7.21
CA ARG A 354 -19.59 2.01 -8.08
C ARG A 354 -18.21 2.05 -8.73
N GLY A 355 -17.40 3.08 -8.47
CA GLY A 355 -16.02 3.18 -8.94
C GLY A 355 -15.03 2.34 -8.14
N VAL A 356 -13.74 2.50 -8.41
CA VAL A 356 -12.68 1.71 -7.76
C VAL A 356 -12.42 2.19 -6.33
N ILE A 357 -12.24 1.24 -5.41
CA ILE A 357 -11.75 1.47 -4.04
C ILE A 357 -10.36 0.86 -3.92
N VAL A 358 -9.40 1.66 -3.48
CA VAL A 358 -8.04 1.22 -3.15
C VAL A 358 -7.77 1.43 -1.66
N THR A 359 -7.09 0.52 -0.99
CA THR A 359 -6.63 0.77 0.38
C THR A 359 -5.47 1.74 0.39
N ASP A 360 -5.26 2.45 1.49
CA ASP A 360 -3.95 2.97 1.83
C ASP A 360 -2.94 1.81 2.05
N ASP A 361 -1.66 2.12 2.22
CA ASP A 361 -0.60 1.11 2.28
C ASP A 361 -0.78 0.14 3.46
N LEU A 362 -1.06 -1.13 3.18
CA LEU A 362 -1.26 -2.17 4.20
C LEU A 362 -0.02 -2.42 5.07
N VAL A 363 1.13 -1.91 4.65
CA VAL A 363 2.40 -2.01 5.35
C VAL A 363 2.56 -0.92 6.43
N MET A 364 1.57 -0.03 6.59
CA MET A 364 1.51 0.95 7.66
C MET A 364 1.20 0.33 9.02
N GLY A 365 1.70 0.96 10.09
CA GLY A 365 1.59 0.47 11.47
C GLY A 365 0.19 0.21 11.97
N ALA A 366 -0.79 1.00 11.53
CA ALA A 366 -2.20 0.81 11.87
C ALA A 366 -2.74 -0.59 11.47
N ILE A 367 -2.14 -1.24 10.47
CA ILE A 367 -2.54 -2.56 9.97
C ILE A 367 -1.45 -3.60 10.21
N TYR A 368 -0.22 -3.34 9.77
CA TYR A 368 0.86 -4.33 9.73
C TYR A 368 1.25 -4.82 11.12
N GLY A 369 1.24 -3.94 12.12
CA GLY A 369 1.50 -4.27 13.52
C GLY A 369 0.33 -4.98 14.24
N ARG A 370 -0.77 -5.24 13.54
CA ARG A 370 -1.96 -5.94 14.03
C ARG A 370 -2.13 -7.28 13.28
N ASP A 371 -3.38 -7.70 13.08
CA ASP A 371 -3.69 -8.89 12.29
C ASP A 371 -3.77 -8.57 10.80
N LEU A 372 -2.60 -8.53 10.15
CA LEU A 372 -2.47 -8.26 8.72
C LEU A 372 -3.29 -9.25 7.87
N CYS A 373 -3.29 -10.54 8.21
CA CYS A 373 -4.01 -11.53 7.41
C CYS A 373 -5.52 -11.33 7.51
N LYS A 374 -6.05 -11.00 8.69
CA LYS A 374 -7.45 -10.63 8.85
C LYS A 374 -7.79 -9.38 8.05
N ALA A 375 -6.97 -8.32 8.13
CA ALA A 375 -7.20 -7.08 7.41
C ALA A 375 -7.25 -7.29 5.87
N VAL A 376 -6.36 -8.11 5.31
CA VAL A 376 -6.35 -8.46 3.87
C VAL A 376 -7.67 -9.13 3.46
N VAL A 377 -8.11 -10.12 4.23
CA VAL A 377 -9.34 -10.88 3.94
C VAL A 377 -10.57 -9.99 4.10
N GLU A 378 -10.63 -9.20 5.17
CA GLU A 378 -11.74 -8.29 5.43
C GLU A 378 -11.82 -7.15 4.39
N ALA A 379 -10.69 -6.64 3.90
CA ALA A 379 -10.67 -5.63 2.83
C ALA A 379 -11.26 -6.18 1.52
N LEU A 380 -10.79 -7.36 1.08
CA LEU A 380 -11.28 -8.03 -0.13
C LEU A 380 -12.79 -8.34 -0.01
N ASN A 381 -13.21 -8.97 1.09
CA ASN A 381 -14.62 -9.31 1.32
C ASN A 381 -15.50 -8.08 1.59
N GLY A 382 -14.91 -6.99 2.07
CA GLY A 382 -15.57 -5.71 2.30
C GLY A 382 -15.83 -4.92 1.02
N GLY A 383 -15.20 -5.29 -0.10
CA GLY A 383 -15.39 -4.65 -1.41
C GLY A 383 -14.34 -3.61 -1.80
N ALA A 384 -13.16 -3.65 -1.16
CA ALA A 384 -11.96 -3.01 -1.70
C ALA A 384 -11.56 -3.72 -3.00
N ASP A 385 -11.17 -2.95 -4.00
CA ASP A 385 -10.82 -3.48 -5.32
C ASP A 385 -9.31 -3.66 -5.50
N LEU A 386 -8.52 -2.79 -4.87
CA LEU A 386 -7.07 -2.81 -4.91
C LEU A 386 -6.52 -2.69 -3.49
N LEU A 387 -5.56 -3.54 -3.15
CA LEU A 387 -4.80 -3.51 -1.92
C LEU A 387 -3.40 -3.00 -2.25
N LEU A 388 -3.03 -1.90 -1.60
CA LEU A 388 -1.74 -1.25 -1.81
C LEU A 388 -0.70 -1.84 -0.85
N VAL A 389 0.43 -2.26 -1.40
CA VAL A 389 1.64 -2.68 -0.67
C VAL A 389 2.79 -1.83 -1.20
N ALA A 390 2.90 -0.61 -0.69
CA ALA A 390 3.67 0.46 -1.33
C ALA A 390 5.10 0.56 -0.81
N TYR A 391 5.31 1.03 0.42
CA TYR A 391 6.62 1.49 0.87
C TYR A 391 7.67 0.38 0.97
N ASP A 392 7.30 -0.75 1.58
CA ASP A 392 8.11 -1.96 1.61
C ASP A 392 7.43 -3.07 0.82
N GLY A 393 7.54 -2.97 -0.51
CA GLY A 393 6.94 -3.93 -1.43
C GLY A 393 7.37 -5.38 -1.25
N THR A 394 8.48 -5.65 -0.53
CA THR A 394 8.88 -7.03 -0.22
C THR A 394 7.87 -7.73 0.70
N GLN A 395 7.04 -6.98 1.44
CA GLN A 395 5.95 -7.52 2.25
C GLN A 395 4.79 -8.09 1.43
N PHE A 396 4.76 -7.84 0.12
CA PHE A 396 3.76 -8.43 -0.78
C PHE A 396 3.67 -9.95 -0.61
N HIS A 397 4.80 -10.65 -0.47
CA HIS A 397 4.81 -12.10 -0.29
C HIS A 397 4.07 -12.56 0.98
N ARG A 398 4.13 -11.77 2.06
CA ARG A 398 3.38 -12.05 3.30
C ARG A 398 1.90 -11.75 3.12
N VAL A 399 1.58 -10.60 2.53
CA VAL A 399 0.20 -10.15 2.26
C VAL A 399 -0.52 -11.14 1.33
N PHE A 400 0.12 -11.50 0.22
CA PHE A 400 -0.41 -12.42 -0.78
C PHE A 400 -0.60 -13.84 -0.21
N ALA A 401 0.32 -14.31 0.65
CA ALA A 401 0.16 -15.59 1.33
C ALA A 401 -1.10 -15.63 2.22
N CYS A 402 -1.44 -14.53 2.90
CA CYS A 402 -2.69 -14.44 3.67
C CYS A 402 -3.92 -14.60 2.76
N ALA A 403 -3.95 -13.92 1.61
CA ALA A 403 -5.04 -14.02 0.64
C ALA A 403 -5.13 -15.42 0.02
N LYS A 404 -4.01 -16.00 -0.42
CA LYS A 404 -3.91 -17.36 -0.97
C LYS A 404 -4.43 -18.40 0.03
N GLN A 405 -4.01 -18.32 1.29
CA GLN A 405 -4.47 -19.23 2.33
C GLN A 405 -5.97 -19.07 2.62
N ALA A 406 -6.47 -17.83 2.65
CA ALA A 406 -7.89 -17.57 2.85
C ALA A 406 -8.75 -18.10 1.70
N LEU A 407 -8.29 -17.93 0.45
CA LEU A 407 -8.95 -18.47 -0.73
C LEU A 407 -9.02 -20.01 -0.66
N ALA A 408 -7.89 -20.67 -0.36
CA ALA A 408 -7.85 -22.13 -0.23
C ALA A 408 -8.77 -22.67 0.88
N GLN A 409 -9.05 -21.85 1.91
CA GLN A 409 -9.93 -22.19 3.02
C GLN A 409 -11.39 -21.75 2.80
N GLY A 410 -11.74 -21.21 1.63
CA GLY A 410 -13.09 -20.72 1.34
C GLY A 410 -13.50 -19.47 2.14
N ARG A 411 -12.53 -18.71 2.67
CA ARG A 411 -12.76 -17.49 3.46
C ARG A 411 -12.79 -16.21 2.63
N ILE A 412 -12.57 -16.31 1.32
CA ILE A 412 -12.72 -15.20 0.37
C ILE A 412 -14.08 -15.29 -0.31
N ASP A 413 -14.84 -14.21 -0.28
CA ASP A 413 -16.09 -14.07 -1.02
C ASP A 413 -15.78 -13.90 -2.52
N LEU A 414 -15.91 -14.99 -3.28
CA LEU A 414 -15.65 -15.01 -4.72
C LEU A 414 -16.56 -14.06 -5.50
N GLU A 415 -17.78 -13.84 -5.02
CA GLU A 415 -18.72 -12.94 -5.67
C GLU A 415 -18.34 -11.47 -5.40
N ALA A 416 -17.79 -11.15 -4.23
CA ALA A 416 -17.17 -9.86 -3.99
C ALA A 416 -15.98 -9.59 -4.94
N LEU A 417 -15.12 -10.59 -5.16
CA LEU A 417 -14.01 -10.48 -6.12
C LEU A 417 -14.52 -10.31 -7.55
N ARG A 418 -15.53 -11.07 -7.96
CA ARG A 418 -16.13 -10.96 -9.30
C ARG A 418 -16.68 -9.56 -9.57
N ARG A 419 -17.41 -8.98 -8.60
CA ARG A 419 -17.88 -7.59 -8.70
C ARG A 419 -16.72 -6.59 -8.75
N SER A 420 -15.62 -6.89 -8.07
CA SER A 420 -14.42 -6.06 -8.09
C SER A 420 -13.73 -6.09 -9.46
N GLU A 421 -13.56 -7.27 -10.04
CA GLU A 421 -13.04 -7.47 -11.39
C GLU A 421 -13.85 -6.68 -12.43
N GLU A 422 -15.18 -6.69 -12.34
CA GLU A 422 -16.03 -5.89 -13.24
C GLU A 422 -15.81 -4.38 -13.11
N ARG A 423 -15.47 -3.88 -11.92
CA ARG A 423 -15.10 -2.47 -11.73
C ARG A 423 -13.74 -2.19 -12.31
N LEU A 424 -12.74 -3.02 -12.01
CA LEU A 424 -11.39 -2.89 -12.53
C LEU A 424 -11.36 -2.94 -14.06
N ARG A 425 -12.06 -3.89 -14.68
CA ARG A 425 -12.16 -4.01 -16.14
C ARG A 425 -12.80 -2.80 -16.81
N ARG A 426 -13.76 -2.14 -16.16
CA ARG A 426 -14.37 -0.90 -16.69
C ARG A 426 -13.48 0.32 -16.49
N TRP A 427 -12.70 0.32 -15.42
CA TRP A 427 -11.89 1.45 -15.00
C TRP A 427 -10.51 1.50 -15.66
N MET A 428 -9.88 0.33 -15.85
CA MET A 428 -8.59 0.22 -16.52
C MET A 428 -8.70 0.63 -18.00
N PRO A 429 -7.67 1.30 -18.56
CA PRO A 429 -7.64 1.63 -19.97
C PRO A 429 -7.80 0.35 -20.80
N ARG A 430 -8.68 0.38 -21.80
CA ARG A 430 -8.74 -0.70 -22.80
C ARG A 430 -7.57 -0.49 -23.76
N ASP A 431 -6.75 -1.52 -23.96
CA ASP A 431 -5.99 -1.59 -25.20
C ASP A 431 -7.00 -1.70 -26.35
N GLU A 432 -7.04 -0.72 -27.25
CA GLU A 432 -7.87 -0.77 -28.47
C GLU A 432 -7.39 -1.81 -29.48
N ARG A 433 -6.50 -2.73 -29.10
CA ARG A 433 -6.16 -3.90 -29.93
C ARG A 433 -7.07 -5.06 -29.55
N PRO A 434 -7.81 -5.65 -30.50
CA PRO A 434 -8.74 -6.73 -30.21
C PRO A 434 -7.98 -7.93 -29.66
N LEU A 435 -8.22 -8.25 -28.38
CA LEU A 435 -7.95 -9.58 -27.84
C LEU A 435 -8.85 -10.55 -28.61
N ALA A 436 -8.24 -11.49 -29.33
CA ALA A 436 -8.97 -12.59 -29.94
C ALA A 436 -9.84 -13.25 -28.86
N ALA A 437 -11.14 -13.31 -29.10
CA ALA A 437 -12.11 -13.84 -28.15
C ALA A 437 -11.83 -15.33 -27.89
N ASP A 438 -11.27 -15.63 -26.71
CA ASP A 438 -11.05 -17.01 -26.29
C ASP A 438 -12.32 -17.52 -25.60
N ALA A 439 -13.13 -18.27 -26.35
CA ALA A 439 -14.46 -18.75 -25.96
C ALA A 439 -14.44 -19.95 -24.98
N SER A 440 -13.49 -19.99 -24.04
CA SER A 440 -13.33 -21.15 -23.13
C SER A 440 -13.84 -20.93 -21.70
N THR A 441 -14.17 -19.70 -21.29
CA THR A 441 -14.62 -19.41 -19.93
C THR A 441 -16.08 -19.78 -19.63
N ALA A 442 -16.87 -20.19 -20.63
CA ALA A 442 -18.27 -20.55 -20.43
C ALA A 442 -18.50 -22.03 -20.03
N SER A 443 -17.48 -22.90 -20.07
CA SER A 443 -17.67 -24.36 -19.88
C SER A 443 -17.29 -24.91 -18.50
N MET A 444 -16.77 -24.11 -17.56
CA MET A 444 -16.28 -24.61 -16.26
C MET A 444 -17.22 -24.36 -15.06
N LEU A 445 -18.45 -23.90 -15.30
CA LEU A 445 -19.49 -23.74 -14.27
C LEU A 445 -20.70 -24.63 -14.56
N GLN A 446 -20.51 -25.95 -14.53
CA GLN A 446 -21.59 -26.88 -14.19
C GLN A 446 -21.07 -27.95 -13.23
N PRO A 447 -21.69 -28.14 -12.06
CA PRO A 447 -21.43 -29.30 -11.22
C PRO A 447 -22.00 -30.55 -11.88
N GLY A 448 -21.15 -31.56 -12.08
CA GLY A 448 -21.56 -32.87 -12.53
C GLY A 448 -22.55 -33.51 -11.56
N LEU A 449 -23.80 -33.65 -11.99
CA LEU A 449 -24.77 -34.54 -11.37
C LEU A 449 -24.42 -35.98 -11.77
N HIS A 450 -23.72 -36.68 -10.88
CA HIS A 450 -23.75 -38.13 -10.83
C HIS A 450 -25.22 -38.57 -10.64
N ARG A 451 -25.77 -39.28 -11.62
CA ARG A 451 -26.85 -40.25 -11.40
C ARG A 451 -26.26 -41.65 -11.50
N GLY A 452 -26.31 -42.39 -10.40
CA GLY A 452 -26.26 -43.84 -10.37
C GLY A 452 -27.65 -44.38 -9.98
N GLY A 453 -27.97 -45.60 -10.45
CA GLY A 453 -29.19 -46.38 -10.21
C GLY A 453 -30.35 -45.96 -11.13
N ASP A 454 -30.96 -46.80 -11.97
CA ASP A 454 -31.03 -48.28 -12.04
C ASP A 454 -30.90 -48.80 -13.48
#